data_AF-A0A946XVY2-F1
#
_entry.id   AF-A0A946XVY2-F1
#
_cell.length_a   1.000
_cell.length_b   1.000
_cell.length_c   1.000
_cell.angle_alpha   90.00
_cell.angle_beta   90.00
_cell.angle_gamma   90.00
#
_symmetry.space_group_name_H-M   'P 1'
#
loop_
_entity.id
_entity.type
_entity.pdbx_description
1 polymer ?
#
loop_
_entity_poly.entity_id
_entity_poly.type
_entity_poly.pdbx_seq_one_letter_code
_entity_poly.pdbx_strand_id
1 'polypeptide(L)' 'MAFAVFFAPGILTAQDELEKPPPIPPIDAEGVPIPPKVQDEQIEPTVTIREEEERVVEEYRMNGQVYMVKITPRGGVPYY' A
#
# COMPACT_ATOMS: atom_id res chain seq x y z
N MET A 1 30.13 -69.97 30.84
CA MET A 1 31.24 -69.00 31.00
C MET A 1 30.66 -67.61 30.84
N ALA A 2 30.95 -66.72 31.79
CA ALA A 2 30.36 -65.40 31.95
C ALA A 2 30.95 -64.36 30.98
N PHE A 3 30.14 -63.41 30.54
CA PHE A 3 30.59 -62.09 30.09
C PHE A 3 29.56 -61.05 30.57
N ALA A 4 29.98 -60.25 31.55
CA ALA A 4 29.39 -58.95 31.87
C ALA A 4 29.99 -57.89 30.93
N VAL A 5 29.49 -56.64 31.02
CA VAL A 5 29.96 -55.36 30.43
C VAL A 5 29.04 -54.87 29.31
N PHE A 6 28.57 -53.62 29.22
CA PHE A 6 28.62 -52.40 30.06
C PHE A 6 27.40 -51.57 29.61
N PHE A 7 26.75 -50.87 30.55
CA PHE A 7 25.69 -49.92 30.25
C PHE A 7 26.33 -48.58 29.86
N ALA A 8 26.00 -48.05 28.68
CA ALA A 8 26.40 -46.70 28.25
C ALA A 8 25.14 -45.84 28.03
N PRO A 9 25.00 -44.66 28.66
CA PRO A 9 23.87 -43.78 28.40
C PRO A 9 24.16 -42.95 27.14
N GLY A 10 23.42 -43.22 26.06
CA GLY A 10 23.39 -42.35 24.88
C GLY A 10 22.38 -41.23 25.11
N ILE A 11 22.86 -40.00 25.26
CA ILE A 11 22.04 -38.78 25.21
C ILE A 11 21.55 -38.63 23.77
N LEU A 12 20.25 -38.80 23.52
CA LEU A 12 19.64 -38.49 22.23
C LEU A 12 19.06 -37.07 22.31
N THR A 13 19.77 -36.11 21.72
CA THR A 13 19.27 -34.76 21.49
C THR A 13 18.28 -34.79 20.31
N ALA A 14 16.99 -34.91 20.62
CA ALA A 14 15.92 -34.69 19.64
C ALA A 14 15.82 -33.19 19.33
N GLN A 15 16.60 -32.75 18.36
CA GLN A 15 16.42 -31.46 17.69
C GLN A 15 15.22 -31.62 16.76
N ASP A 16 14.07 -31.11 17.18
CA ASP A 16 12.92 -30.87 16.31
C ASP A 16 13.31 -29.71 15.36
N GLU A 17 14.12 -30.03 14.36
CA GLU A 17 14.50 -29.12 13.29
C GLU A 17 13.29 -29.02 12.36
N LEU A 18 12.50 -27.97 12.57
CA LEU A 18 11.39 -27.60 11.71
C LEU A 18 11.93 -27.45 10.27
N GLU A 19 11.82 -28.50 9.45
CA GLU A 19 12.32 -28.49 8.09
C GLU A 19 11.72 -27.30 7.35
N LYS A 20 12.58 -26.35 6.95
CA LYS A 20 12.14 -25.14 6.28
C LYS A 20 11.41 -25.54 4.99
N PRO A 21 10.21 -25.00 4.72
CA PRO A 21 9.45 -25.38 3.55
C PRO A 21 10.27 -25.16 2.28
N PRO A 22 10.10 -26.01 1.26
CA PRO A 22 10.88 -25.95 0.04
C PRO A 22 10.76 -24.56 -0.61
N PRO A 23 11.82 -24.07 -1.27
CA PRO A 23 11.78 -22.79 -1.95
C PRO A 23 10.72 -22.83 -3.06
N ILE A 24 9.93 -21.75 -3.14
CA ILE A 24 8.92 -21.58 -4.19
C ILE A 24 9.67 -21.53 -5.55
N PRO A 25 9.26 -22.31 -6.56
CA PRO A 25 9.87 -22.24 -7.88
C PRO A 25 9.66 -20.84 -8.49
N PRO A 26 10.62 -20.33 -9.28
CA PRO A 26 10.42 -19.08 -10.00
C PRO A 26 9.21 -19.22 -10.92
N ILE A 27 8.27 -18.28 -10.82
CA ILE A 27 7.18 -18.16 -11.78
C ILE A 27 7.78 -17.45 -12.99
N ASP A 28 7.87 -18.15 -14.12
CA ASP A 28 8.27 -17.57 -15.39
C ASP A 28 7.21 -16.54 -15.79
N ALA A 29 7.51 -15.24 -15.59
CA ALA A 29 6.62 -14.13 -15.96
C ALA A 29 6.51 -13.92 -17.49
N GLU A 30 7.10 -14.83 -18.26
CA GLU A 30 7.24 -14.79 -19.71
C GLU A 30 5.94 -15.24 -20.39
N GLY A 31 4.96 -14.34 -20.47
CA GLY A 31 3.80 -14.56 -21.35
C GLY A 31 2.45 -14.15 -20.80
N VAL A 32 2.37 -13.57 -19.59
CA VAL A 32 1.14 -12.87 -19.21
C VAL A 32 1.15 -11.53 -19.94
N PRO A 33 0.24 -11.29 -20.91
CA PRO A 33 0.13 -9.98 -21.52
C PRO A 33 -0.23 -8.99 -20.42
N ILE A 34 0.68 -8.04 -20.16
CA ILE A 34 0.40 -6.94 -19.24
C ILE A 34 -0.79 -6.18 -19.84
N PRO A 35 -1.92 -6.05 -19.12
CA PRO A 35 -3.04 -5.27 -19.63
C PRO A 35 -2.57 -3.85 -19.94
N PRO A 36 -3.05 -3.24 -21.05
CA PRO A 36 -2.69 -1.87 -21.37
C PRO A 36 -3.00 -0.98 -20.18
N LYS A 37 -2.03 -0.14 -19.81
CA LYS A 37 -2.26 0.88 -18.79
C LYS A 37 -3.29 1.86 -19.35
N VAL A 38 -4.53 1.74 -18.87
CA VAL A 38 -5.56 2.75 -19.11
C VAL A 38 -5.01 4.04 -18.50
N GLN A 39 -4.68 5.01 -19.36
CA GLN A 39 -4.46 6.37 -18.91
C GLN A 39 -5.85 6.89 -18.64
N ASP A 40 -6.29 6.83 -17.40
CA ASP A 40 -7.42 7.63 -16.98
C ASP A 40 -7.02 9.08 -17.27
N GLU A 41 -7.62 9.68 -18.29
CA GLU A 41 -7.56 11.13 -18.51
C GLU A 41 -8.29 11.77 -17.32
N GLN A 42 -7.60 11.83 -16.19
CA GLN A 42 -8.03 12.55 -15.00
C GLN A 42 -8.06 14.02 -15.40
N ILE A 43 -9.24 14.50 -15.76
CA ILE A 43 -9.49 15.92 -15.97
C ILE A 43 -9.32 16.57 -14.60
N GLU A 44 -8.14 17.12 -14.34
CA GLU A 44 -7.85 17.85 -13.11
C GLU A 44 -8.61 19.19 -13.12
N PRO A 45 -9.39 19.50 -12.06
CA PRO A 45 -10.05 20.79 -11.98
C PRO A 45 -9.01 21.90 -11.78
N THR A 46 -9.20 23.00 -12.50
CA THR A 46 -8.43 24.22 -12.25
C THR A 46 -9.01 24.93 -11.03
N VAL A 47 -8.20 25.14 -10.00
CA VAL A 47 -8.60 25.85 -8.78
C VAL A 47 -8.01 27.25 -8.79
N THR A 48 -8.87 28.27 -8.73
CA THR A 48 -8.44 29.67 -8.57
C THR A 48 -8.62 30.07 -7.11
N ILE A 49 -7.52 30.35 -6.41
CA ILE A 49 -7.53 30.73 -5.00
C ILE A 49 -7.38 32.25 -4.91
N ARG A 50 -8.30 32.89 -4.19
CA ARG A 50 -8.27 34.30 -3.83
C ARG A 50 -8.25 34.45 -2.33
N GLU A 51 -7.21 35.07 -1.82
CA GLU A 51 -7.09 35.41 -0.40
C GLU A 51 -7.62 36.83 -0.17
N GLU A 52 -8.58 36.95 0.75
CA GLU A 52 -9.13 38.22 1.21
C GLU A 52 -8.87 38.35 2.72
N GLU A 53 -9.05 39.55 3.28
CA GLU A 53 -8.75 39.81 4.70
C GLU A 53 -9.57 38.92 5.65
N GLU A 54 -10.84 38.69 5.31
CA GLU A 54 -11.80 37.99 6.17
C GLU A 54 -12.07 36.53 5.73
N ARG A 55 -11.64 36.14 4.52
CA ARG A 55 -11.97 34.83 3.92
C ARG A 55 -11.00 34.42 2.81
N VAL A 56 -11.02 33.15 2.47
CA VAL A 56 -10.37 32.57 1.30
C VAL A 56 -11.45 32.03 0.37
N VAL A 57 -11.35 32.33 -0.93
CA VAL A 57 -12.29 31.86 -1.95
C VAL A 57 -11.55 30.94 -2.93
N GLU A 58 -12.02 29.70 -3.05
CA GLU A 58 -11.48 28.69 -3.97
C GLU A 58 -12.53 28.39 -5.04
N GLU A 59 -12.27 28.84 -6.26
CA GLU A 59 -13.17 28.64 -7.41
C GLU A 59 -12.70 27.45 -8.24
N TYR A 60 -13.52 26.41 -8.32
CA TYR A 60 -13.19 25.18 -9.03
C TYR A 60 -13.82 25.19 -10.41
N ARG A 61 -12.96 25.06 -11.42
CA ARG A 61 -13.33 25.05 -12.84
C ARG A 61 -12.97 23.71 -13.45
N MET A 62 -13.90 23.14 -14.21
CA MET A 62 -13.68 21.94 -15.02
C MET A 62 -14.15 22.24 -16.44
N ASN A 63 -13.31 21.97 -17.45
CA ASN A 63 -13.61 22.27 -18.85
C ASN A 63 -14.04 23.74 -19.11
N GLY A 64 -13.46 24.69 -18.36
CA GLY A 64 -13.79 26.12 -18.45
C GLY A 64 -15.08 26.55 -17.76
N GLN A 65 -15.83 25.62 -17.14
CA GLN A 65 -17.06 25.90 -16.40
C GLN A 65 -16.79 25.85 -14.89
N VAL A 66 -17.31 26.81 -14.14
CA VAL A 66 -17.27 26.78 -12.68
C VAL A 66 -18.32 25.79 -12.18
N TYR A 67 -17.91 24.84 -11.34
CA TYR A 67 -18.83 23.85 -10.75
C TYR A 67 -18.95 23.96 -9.23
N MET A 68 -17.96 24.56 -8.56
CA MET A 68 -17.96 24.70 -7.11
C MET A 68 -17.19 25.96 -6.70
N VAL A 69 -17.65 26.62 -5.64
CA VAL A 69 -16.95 27.77 -5.05
C VAL A 69 -16.86 27.54 -3.55
N LYS A 70 -15.71 27.13 -3.04
CA LYS A 70 -15.52 26.95 -1.60
C LYS A 70 -15.07 28.27 -0.98
N ILE A 71 -15.83 28.77 -0.02
CA ILE A 71 -15.50 29.97 0.74
C ILE A 71 -15.15 29.56 2.15
N THR A 72 -13.91 29.84 2.56
CA THR A 72 -13.38 29.55 3.90
C THR A 72 -13.23 30.87 4.68
N PRO A 73 -14.18 31.24 5.55
CA PRO A 73 -14.04 32.42 6.41
C PRO A 73 -12.96 32.20 7.49
N ARG A 74 -12.24 33.25 7.90
CA ARG A 74 -11.10 33.13 8.85
C ARG A 74 -11.44 32.53 10.21
N GLY A 75 -12.68 32.67 10.66
CA GLY A 75 -13.15 32.19 11.96
C GLY A 75 -14.38 31.29 11.89
N GLY A 76 -14.73 30.80 10.70
CA GLY A 76 -15.95 30.01 10.50
C GLY A 76 -15.68 28.74 9.71
N VAL A 77 -16.75 27.97 9.48
CA VAL A 77 -16.70 26.76 8.67
C VAL A 77 -16.75 27.11 7.18
N PRO A 78 -16.05 26.36 6.31
CA PRO A 78 -16.18 26.53 4.88
C PRO A 78 -17.61 26.25 4.38
N TYR A 79 -18.02 26.98 3.35
CA TYR A 79 -19.29 26.77 2.64
C TYR A 79 -19.08 26.77 1.11
N TYR A 80 -20.05 26.25 0.36
CA TYR A 80 -19.99 26.01 -1.08
C TYR A 80 -21.03 26.82 -1.86
#